data_AF-A0A970C7C8-F1
#
_entry.id   AF-A0A970C7C8-F1
#
_cell.length_a   1.000
_cell.length_b   1.000
_cell.length_c   1.000
_cell.angle_alpha   90.00
_cell.angle_beta   90.00
_cell.angle_gamma   90.00
#
_symmetry.space_group_name_H-M   'P 1'
#
loop_
_entity.id
_entity.type
_entity.pdbx_description
1 polymer ?
#
loop_
_entity_poly.entity_id
_entity_poly.type
_entity_poly.pdbx_seq_one_letter_code
_entity_poly.pdbx_strand_id
1 'polypeptide(L)'
;MNALRFAALTAGALLFVDTANCAQRNRPEYLVFTGLCDASAATAIDQQHFLVASDEDSRIRIYRNDAPGPPVQMFDLRGFLELDTQHPETDIEAAARVDDIVYWITSHGRNAEGKPRVSRQRFFATRIVRSGEKLDLVPEGRPCKSLLGAMKTHPHLRKFDLSEAATKAPKDAGGLNIEGLASMPDGRLLIGFRNPVPDSLALIVPLLNPREVIAGAEPRLGDPIQVDLGGLGIRDMVWTDAGYFIIGGPTGGKPQGKVFLWDGVSSTAKQLARVRGQQFNPEAFVLFDSPGPRKALLLSDDGTHRIDGCPCKELRDEGRRQFRAAWVDLDGE
;
A
#
# COMPACT_ATOMS: atom_id res chain seq x y z
N MET A 1 -73.48 -14.72 59.78
CA MET A 1 -73.48 -14.79 58.30
C MET A 1 -72.63 -13.63 57.78
N ASN A 2 -71.73 -13.91 56.83
CA ASN A 2 -70.82 -13.00 56.10
C ASN A 2 -69.71 -12.38 56.96
N ALA A 3 -68.43 -12.80 56.93
CA ALA A 3 -67.47 -13.00 55.83
C ALA A 3 -67.24 -11.72 54.99
N LEU A 4 -66.01 -11.18 55.04
CA LEU A 4 -65.16 -10.65 53.95
C LEU A 4 -64.01 -9.84 54.61
N ARG A 5 -62.82 -10.42 54.80
CA ARG A 5 -61.67 -10.52 53.87
C ARG A 5 -61.01 -9.16 53.56
N PHE A 6 -59.90 -8.90 54.26
CA PHE A 6 -58.83 -8.00 53.82
C PHE A 6 -58.19 -8.56 52.55
N ALA A 7 -58.18 -7.78 51.46
CA ALA A 7 -57.36 -8.03 50.29
C ALA A 7 -56.23 -7.00 50.26
N ALA A 8 -55.01 -7.46 50.48
CA ALA A 8 -53.79 -6.68 50.30
C ALA A 8 -53.53 -6.52 48.79
N LEU A 9 -53.41 -5.28 48.32
CA LEU A 9 -52.84 -4.99 47.00
C LEU A 9 -51.31 -5.07 47.10
N THR A 10 -50.72 -6.13 46.55
CA THR A 10 -49.30 -6.19 46.23
C THR A 10 -49.06 -5.53 44.87
N ALA A 11 -48.39 -4.39 44.88
CA ALA A 11 -47.88 -3.76 43.66
C ALA A 11 -46.66 -4.55 43.16
N GLY A 12 -46.85 -5.35 42.11
CA GLY A 12 -45.76 -6.01 41.40
C GLY A 12 -45.05 -5.03 40.47
N ALA A 13 -43.84 -4.63 40.81
CA ALA A 13 -42.95 -3.93 39.89
C ALA A 13 -42.42 -4.94 38.84
N LEU A 14 -42.89 -4.85 37.60
CA LEU A 14 -42.25 -5.52 36.48
C LEU A 14 -40.92 -4.81 36.18
N LEU A 15 -39.81 -5.44 36.58
CA LEU A 15 -38.49 -5.12 36.06
C LEU A 15 -38.41 -5.65 34.63
N PHE A 16 -38.51 -4.76 33.65
CA PHE A 16 -38.04 -5.05 32.30
C PHE A 16 -36.51 -5.12 32.37
N VAL A 17 -35.98 -6.35 32.36
CA VAL A 17 -34.55 -6.57 32.11
C VAL A 17 -34.36 -6.37 30.62
N ASP A 18 -33.82 -5.21 30.25
CA ASP A 18 -33.44 -4.88 28.88
C ASP A 18 -32.25 -5.80 28.50
N THR A 19 -32.54 -6.94 27.88
CA THR A 19 -31.53 -7.87 27.36
C THR A 19 -31.08 -7.44 25.96
N ALA A 20 -30.73 -6.17 25.80
CA ALA A 20 -30.11 -5.64 24.60
C ALA A 20 -28.64 -5.31 24.88
N ASN A 21 -27.84 -6.31 25.24
CA ASN A 21 -26.38 -6.18 25.18
C ASN A 21 -25.71 -7.46 24.70
N CYS A 22 -26.21 -8.02 23.60
CA CYS A 22 -25.53 -9.08 22.87
C CYS A 22 -24.76 -8.46 21.71
N ALA A 23 -23.43 -8.62 21.77
CA ALA A 23 -22.45 -8.43 20.68
C ALA A 23 -21.95 -7.01 20.38
N GLN A 24 -21.35 -6.34 21.36
CA GLN A 24 -20.03 -5.75 21.08
C GLN A 24 -19.01 -6.91 21.03
N ARG A 25 -18.96 -7.63 19.89
CA ARG A 25 -17.79 -8.47 19.60
C ARG A 25 -16.60 -7.51 19.54
N ASN A 26 -15.62 -7.68 20.42
CA ASN A 26 -14.27 -7.12 20.25
C ASN A 26 -13.81 -7.52 18.84
N ARG A 27 -13.97 -6.63 17.85
CA ARG A 27 -13.30 -6.81 16.57
C ARG A 27 -11.80 -6.81 16.87
N PRO A 28 -11.03 -7.77 16.37
CA PRO A 28 -9.59 -7.74 16.58
C PRO A 28 -9.07 -6.39 16.09
N GLU A 29 -8.12 -5.81 16.83
CA GLU A 29 -7.51 -4.51 16.54
C GLU A 29 -6.92 -4.46 15.11
N TYR A 30 -6.57 -5.64 14.58
CA TYR A 30 -6.06 -5.87 13.24
C TYR A 30 -6.74 -7.08 12.60
N LEU A 31 -6.83 -7.07 11.28
CA LEU A 31 -6.99 -8.28 10.47
C LEU A 31 -5.61 -8.92 10.27
N VAL A 32 -5.58 -10.25 10.12
CA VAL A 32 -4.34 -11.00 9.84
C VAL A 32 -4.52 -11.77 8.56
N PHE A 33 -3.55 -11.61 7.65
CA PHE A 33 -3.46 -12.32 6.39
C PHE A 33 -2.18 -13.15 6.36
N THR A 34 -2.19 -14.28 5.66
CA THR A 34 -1.03 -15.19 5.61
C THR A 34 -0.48 -15.38 4.20
N GLY A 35 0.71 -15.95 4.06
CA GLY A 35 1.35 -16.24 2.77
C GLY A 35 2.43 -15.24 2.32
N LEU A 36 2.62 -14.16 3.08
CA LEU A 36 3.71 -13.18 2.96
C LEU A 36 3.87 -12.42 4.29
N CYS A 37 4.99 -11.72 4.46
CA CYS A 37 5.27 -10.90 5.65
C CYS A 37 5.16 -9.39 5.38
N ASP A 38 5.60 -8.98 4.19
CA ASP A 38 5.79 -7.59 3.82
C ASP A 38 4.84 -7.22 2.69
N ALA A 39 3.71 -6.61 3.07
CA ALA A 39 2.68 -6.16 2.14
C ALA A 39 3.03 -4.75 1.61
N SER A 40 4.05 -4.68 0.78
CA SER A 40 4.63 -3.44 0.27
C SER A 40 3.75 -2.74 -0.76
N ALA A 41 2.96 -3.47 -1.56
CA ALA A 41 2.12 -2.88 -2.60
C ALA A 41 0.73 -3.52 -2.64
N ALA A 42 -0.32 -2.69 -2.73
CA ALA A 42 -1.69 -3.21 -2.80
C ALA A 42 -2.68 -2.30 -3.53
N THR A 43 -3.78 -2.88 -4.01
CA THR A 43 -4.90 -2.12 -4.57
C THR A 43 -6.20 -2.93 -4.56
N ALA A 44 -7.35 -2.28 -4.51
CA ALA A 44 -8.64 -2.97 -4.52
C ALA A 44 -9.03 -3.44 -5.94
N ILE A 45 -9.73 -4.57 -6.01
CA ILE A 45 -10.32 -5.13 -7.23
C ILE A 45 -11.83 -4.86 -7.27
N ASP A 46 -12.50 -5.05 -6.14
CA ASP A 46 -13.90 -4.69 -5.90
C ASP A 46 -14.10 -4.41 -4.41
N GLN A 47 -15.34 -4.44 -3.93
CA GLN A 47 -15.70 -4.16 -2.53
C GLN A 47 -15.12 -5.16 -1.52
N GLN A 48 -14.71 -6.35 -1.96
CA GLN A 48 -14.26 -7.45 -1.10
C GLN A 48 -12.84 -7.90 -1.43
N HIS A 49 -12.46 -7.90 -2.70
CA HIS A 49 -11.18 -8.43 -3.17
C HIS A 49 -10.14 -7.34 -3.35
N PHE A 50 -8.90 -7.65 -3.01
CA PHE A 50 -7.76 -6.77 -3.21
C PHE A 50 -6.50 -7.55 -3.58
N LEU A 51 -5.63 -6.89 -4.33
CA LEU A 51 -4.33 -7.40 -4.75
C LEU A 51 -3.27 -6.97 -3.75
N VAL A 52 -2.33 -7.86 -3.46
CA VAL A 52 -1.15 -7.58 -2.64
C VAL A 52 0.08 -8.19 -3.31
N ALA A 53 1.15 -7.41 -3.37
CA ALA A 53 2.50 -7.85 -3.70
C ALA A 53 3.45 -7.60 -2.53
N SER A 54 4.63 -8.20 -2.62
CA SER A 54 5.68 -8.12 -1.61
C SER A 54 7.00 -7.78 -2.30
N ASP A 55 7.87 -7.09 -1.58
CA ASP A 55 9.25 -6.81 -1.97
C ASP A 55 10.10 -8.09 -2.06
N GLU A 56 9.76 -9.12 -1.27
CA GLU A 56 10.50 -10.37 -1.15
C GLU A 56 10.25 -11.39 -2.31
N ASP A 57 9.21 -11.21 -3.14
CA ASP A 57 8.96 -12.10 -4.28
C ASP A 57 8.31 -11.43 -5.50
N SER A 58 8.10 -12.22 -6.56
CA SER A 58 7.50 -11.76 -7.82
C SER A 58 6.07 -12.28 -8.01
N ARG A 59 5.33 -12.51 -6.91
CA ARG A 59 3.95 -12.99 -6.96
C ARG A 59 2.97 -11.90 -6.55
N ILE A 60 1.86 -11.81 -7.27
CA ILE A 60 0.69 -11.03 -6.82
C ILE A 60 -0.33 -11.99 -6.24
N ARG A 61 -0.94 -11.62 -5.13
CA ARG A 61 -1.93 -12.41 -4.41
C ARG A 61 -3.26 -11.68 -4.34
N ILE A 62 -4.36 -12.41 -4.44
CA ILE A 62 -5.70 -11.88 -4.17
C ILE A 62 -6.11 -12.30 -2.78
N TYR A 63 -6.55 -11.33 -1.98
CA TYR A 63 -7.12 -11.53 -0.65
C TYR A 63 -8.55 -11.01 -0.58
N ARG A 64 -9.26 -11.40 0.47
CA ARG A 64 -10.62 -10.96 0.78
C ARG A 64 -10.65 -10.20 2.10
N ASN A 65 -11.21 -9.00 2.10
CA ASN A 65 -11.29 -8.17 3.31
C ASN A 65 -12.33 -8.67 4.33
N ASP A 66 -13.27 -9.50 3.89
CA ASP A 66 -14.36 -10.10 4.69
C ASP A 66 -14.04 -11.52 5.17
N ALA A 67 -12.93 -12.10 4.69
CA ALA A 67 -12.39 -13.39 5.10
C ALA A 67 -10.86 -13.31 5.24
N PRO A 68 -10.33 -12.63 6.29
CA PRO A 68 -8.89 -12.58 6.55
C PRO A 68 -8.29 -13.98 6.70
N GLY A 69 -7.06 -14.16 6.20
CA GLY A 69 -6.37 -15.44 6.19
C GLY A 69 -5.50 -15.61 4.93
N PRO A 70 -5.44 -16.82 4.35
CA PRO A 70 -4.61 -17.09 3.17
C PRO A 70 -5.17 -16.41 1.91
N PRO A 71 -4.34 -16.21 0.87
CA PRO A 71 -4.81 -15.67 -0.40
C PRO A 71 -5.78 -16.64 -1.08
N VAL A 72 -6.80 -16.10 -1.76
CA VAL A 72 -7.73 -16.91 -2.57
C VAL A 72 -7.11 -17.30 -3.91
N GLN A 73 -6.10 -16.56 -4.37
CA GLN A 73 -5.40 -16.83 -5.63
C GLN A 73 -4.00 -16.19 -5.62
N MET A 74 -3.07 -16.77 -6.38
CA MET A 74 -1.71 -16.24 -6.54
C MET A 74 -1.26 -16.34 -7.99
N PHE A 75 -0.50 -15.34 -8.44
CA PHE A 75 -0.02 -15.22 -9.82
C PHE A 75 1.49 -15.01 -9.80
N ASP A 76 2.23 -15.93 -10.42
CA ASP A 76 3.69 -15.83 -10.56
C ASP A 76 4.04 -15.02 -11.81
N LEU A 77 4.76 -13.92 -11.63
CA LEU A 77 5.15 -13.02 -12.71
C LEU A 77 6.59 -13.21 -13.20
N ARG A 78 7.37 -14.16 -12.66
CA ARG A 78 8.79 -14.32 -13.00
C ARG A 78 9.04 -14.45 -14.50
N GLY A 79 8.20 -15.24 -15.18
CA GLY A 79 8.28 -15.42 -16.64
C GLY A 79 7.96 -14.18 -17.46
N PHE A 80 7.19 -13.25 -16.90
CA PHE A 80 6.80 -12.00 -17.54
C PHE A 80 7.80 -10.87 -17.28
N LEU A 81 8.40 -10.81 -16.08
CA LEU A 81 9.20 -9.67 -15.64
C LEU A 81 10.63 -9.62 -16.21
N GLU A 82 11.04 -10.63 -17.00
CA GLU A 82 12.34 -10.66 -17.67
C GLU A 82 13.51 -10.38 -16.70
N LEU A 83 13.58 -11.19 -15.64
CA LEU A 83 14.47 -11.00 -14.50
C LEU A 83 15.88 -11.51 -14.78
N ASP A 84 16.86 -10.91 -14.11
CA ASP A 84 18.24 -11.42 -14.12
C ASP A 84 18.30 -12.78 -13.39
N THR A 85 19.04 -13.74 -13.96
CA THR A 85 19.08 -15.10 -13.42
C THR A 85 19.91 -15.23 -12.15
N GLN A 86 20.88 -14.35 -11.92
CA GLN A 86 21.74 -14.36 -10.74
C GLN A 86 21.10 -13.58 -9.58
N HIS A 87 20.38 -12.52 -9.91
CA HIS A 87 19.72 -11.63 -8.96
C HIS A 87 18.26 -11.38 -9.37
N PRO A 88 17.36 -12.36 -9.23
CA PRO A 88 16.00 -12.28 -9.75
C PRO A 88 15.03 -11.45 -8.89
N GLU A 89 15.46 -11.00 -7.71
CA GLU A 89 14.63 -10.22 -6.78
C GLU A 89 14.03 -8.97 -7.44
N THR A 90 12.71 -8.85 -7.35
CA THR A 90 11.92 -7.79 -7.99
C THR A 90 11.69 -6.59 -7.12
N ASP A 91 11.47 -6.76 -5.81
CA ASP A 91 11.28 -5.64 -4.89
C ASP A 91 10.07 -4.79 -5.34
N ILE A 92 8.88 -5.40 -5.43
CA ILE A 92 7.64 -4.71 -5.85
C ILE A 92 7.18 -3.83 -4.69
N GLU A 93 7.05 -2.52 -4.92
CA GLU A 93 6.88 -1.55 -3.82
C GLU A 93 5.62 -0.71 -3.90
N ALA A 94 4.98 -0.56 -5.08
CA ALA A 94 3.71 0.16 -5.13
C ALA A 94 2.83 -0.26 -6.30
N ALA A 95 1.53 0.04 -6.17
CA ALA A 95 0.50 -0.28 -7.14
C ALA A 95 -0.48 0.89 -7.33
N ALA A 96 -0.89 1.13 -8.58
CA ALA A 96 -1.94 2.08 -8.90
C ALA A 96 -2.88 1.49 -9.94
N ARG A 97 -4.18 1.57 -9.67
CA ARG A 97 -5.22 1.06 -10.56
C ARG A 97 -5.83 2.18 -11.40
N VAL A 98 -6.00 1.91 -12.69
CA VAL A 98 -6.77 2.72 -13.65
C VAL A 98 -7.68 1.76 -14.40
N ASP A 99 -8.99 1.88 -14.16
CA ASP A 99 -10.02 0.98 -14.67
C ASP A 99 -9.76 -0.50 -14.34
N ASP A 100 -9.46 -1.33 -15.34
CA ASP A 100 -9.12 -2.75 -15.20
C ASP A 100 -7.62 -3.03 -15.22
N ILE A 101 -6.79 -2.01 -15.45
CA ILE A 101 -5.33 -2.12 -15.46
C ILE A 101 -4.78 -1.72 -14.08
N VAL A 102 -3.92 -2.57 -13.55
CA VAL A 102 -3.13 -2.28 -12.36
C VAL A 102 -1.68 -2.10 -12.79
N TYR A 103 -1.16 -0.90 -12.58
CA TYR A 103 0.25 -0.59 -12.75
C TYR A 103 1.00 -0.92 -11.47
N TRP A 104 2.19 -1.45 -11.64
CA TRP A 104 3.08 -1.86 -10.56
C TRP A 104 4.45 -1.22 -10.79
N ILE A 105 5.10 -0.86 -9.71
CA ILE A 105 6.46 -0.34 -9.74
C ILE A 105 7.30 -1.00 -8.66
N THR A 106 8.53 -1.30 -9.00
CA THR A 106 9.53 -1.81 -8.07
C THR A 106 10.37 -0.68 -7.49
N SER A 107 11.21 -0.95 -6.49
CA SER A 107 11.98 0.09 -5.77
C SER A 107 12.89 0.96 -6.63
N HIS A 108 13.37 0.44 -7.76
CA HIS A 108 14.48 1.00 -8.56
C HIS A 108 15.78 1.20 -7.78
N GLY A 109 15.81 0.73 -6.53
CA GLY A 109 16.92 0.87 -5.61
C GLY A 109 18.03 -0.13 -5.86
N ARG A 110 19.13 0.10 -5.16
CA ARG A 110 20.21 -0.89 -5.02
C ARG A 110 19.88 -1.85 -3.89
N ASN A 111 20.72 -2.86 -3.68
CA ASN A 111 20.63 -3.63 -2.44
C ASN A 111 21.20 -2.85 -1.23
N ALA A 112 21.14 -3.46 -0.04
CA ALA A 112 21.61 -2.84 1.20
C ALA A 112 23.12 -2.49 1.21
N GLU A 113 23.94 -3.14 0.37
CA GLU A 113 25.36 -2.81 0.20
C GLU A 113 25.63 -1.82 -0.95
N GLY A 114 24.59 -1.23 -1.55
CA GLY A 114 24.74 -0.30 -2.67
C GLY A 114 25.20 -0.97 -3.97
N LYS A 115 24.94 -2.27 -4.16
CA LYS A 115 25.20 -2.99 -5.43
C LYS A 115 23.99 -2.90 -6.37
N PRO A 116 24.22 -2.81 -7.70
CA PRO A 116 23.13 -2.78 -8.67
C PRO A 116 22.25 -4.03 -8.58
N ARG A 117 20.94 -3.82 -8.77
CA ARG A 117 19.92 -4.87 -8.89
C ARG A 117 19.03 -4.54 -10.07
N VAL A 118 19.40 -5.04 -11.25
CA VAL A 118 18.68 -4.71 -12.49
C VAL A 118 17.25 -5.26 -12.52
N SER A 119 16.98 -6.33 -11.79
CA SER A 119 15.62 -6.90 -11.62
C SER A 119 14.69 -6.00 -10.81
N ARG A 120 15.23 -5.09 -9.97
CA ARG A 120 14.48 -4.10 -9.21
C ARG A 120 14.11 -2.84 -10.01
N GLN A 121 14.37 -2.81 -11.32
CA GLN A 121 14.00 -1.68 -12.19
C GLN A 121 12.91 -2.10 -13.17
N ARG A 122 11.69 -2.24 -12.66
CA ARG A 122 10.51 -2.60 -13.43
C ARG A 122 9.37 -1.63 -13.14
N PHE A 123 8.80 -1.10 -14.21
CA PHE A 123 7.45 -0.58 -14.23
C PHE A 123 6.63 -1.47 -15.17
N PHE A 124 5.55 -2.05 -14.68
CA PHE A 124 4.79 -3.04 -15.45
C PHE A 124 3.30 -2.97 -15.13
N ALA A 125 2.49 -3.75 -15.84
CA ALA A 125 1.07 -3.81 -15.58
C ALA A 125 0.53 -5.23 -15.61
N THR A 126 -0.57 -5.40 -14.88
CA THR A 126 -1.48 -6.53 -15.01
C THR A 126 -2.89 -6.02 -15.31
N ARG A 127 -3.73 -6.88 -15.86
CA ARG A 127 -5.14 -6.61 -16.12
C ARG A 127 -6.00 -7.54 -15.28
N ILE A 128 -6.98 -6.96 -14.61
CA ILE A 128 -8.04 -7.68 -13.90
C ILE A 128 -9.03 -8.19 -14.95
N VAL A 129 -9.18 -9.50 -15.03
CA VAL A 129 -10.12 -10.15 -15.97
C VAL A 129 -11.25 -10.80 -15.18
N ARG A 130 -12.49 -10.51 -15.56
CA ARG A 130 -13.69 -11.14 -14.99
C ARG A 130 -14.39 -11.99 -16.02
N SER A 131 -14.68 -13.24 -15.66
CA SER A 131 -15.50 -14.15 -16.47
C SER A 131 -16.53 -14.82 -15.56
N GLY A 132 -17.73 -14.23 -15.50
CA GLY A 132 -18.74 -14.60 -14.51
C GLY A 132 -18.25 -14.28 -13.09
N GLU A 133 -18.30 -15.26 -12.19
CA GLU A 133 -17.76 -15.14 -10.83
C GLU A 133 -16.24 -15.34 -10.75
N LYS A 134 -15.61 -15.84 -11.82
CA LYS A 134 -14.16 -16.05 -11.83
C LYS A 134 -13.44 -14.72 -11.98
N LEU A 135 -12.58 -14.44 -11.02
CA LEU A 135 -11.58 -13.38 -11.06
C LEU A 135 -10.24 -13.96 -11.54
N ASP A 136 -9.57 -13.23 -12.40
CA ASP A 136 -8.25 -13.60 -12.92
C ASP A 136 -7.37 -12.35 -13.04
N LEU A 137 -6.06 -12.56 -13.09
CA LEU A 137 -5.07 -11.50 -13.24
C LEU A 137 -4.06 -11.94 -14.30
N VAL A 138 -3.96 -11.17 -15.38
CA VAL A 138 -3.05 -11.49 -16.49
C VAL A 138 -2.04 -10.37 -16.67
N PRO A 139 -0.78 -10.67 -17.05
CA PRO A 139 0.16 -9.63 -17.47
C PRO A 139 -0.37 -8.81 -18.65
N GLU A 140 -0.13 -7.51 -18.64
CA GLU A 140 -0.53 -6.59 -19.71
C GLU A 140 0.72 -5.88 -20.28
N GLY A 141 0.88 -5.92 -21.60
CA GLY A 141 1.98 -5.23 -22.27
C GLY A 141 3.35 -5.89 -22.00
N ARG A 142 4.37 -5.06 -21.75
CA ARG A 142 5.75 -5.46 -21.46
C ARG A 142 6.31 -4.66 -20.28
N PRO A 143 7.18 -5.23 -19.44
CA PRO A 143 7.84 -4.48 -18.38
C PRO A 143 8.78 -3.40 -18.95
N CYS A 144 8.62 -2.16 -18.50
CA CYS A 144 9.53 -1.07 -18.78
C CYS A 144 10.74 -1.12 -17.84
N LYS A 145 11.93 -1.02 -18.44
CA LYS A 145 13.24 -1.03 -17.74
C LYS A 145 13.96 0.31 -17.86
N SER A 146 13.46 1.25 -18.69
CA SER A 146 14.11 2.54 -18.99
C SER A 146 13.64 3.69 -18.10
N LEU A 147 12.67 3.48 -17.20
CA LEU A 147 12.08 4.54 -16.36
C LEU A 147 13.11 5.36 -15.58
N LEU A 148 14.04 4.71 -14.88
CA LEU A 148 15.10 5.42 -14.16
C LEU A 148 16.05 6.17 -15.11
N GLY A 149 16.29 5.64 -16.31
CA GLY A 149 17.08 6.32 -17.35
C GLY A 149 16.40 7.60 -17.83
N ALA A 150 15.08 7.55 -18.07
CA ALA A 150 14.28 8.73 -18.40
C ALA A 150 14.31 9.77 -17.27
N MET A 151 14.19 9.35 -16.00
CA MET A 151 14.28 10.25 -14.85
C MET A 151 15.63 10.96 -14.75
N LYS A 152 16.75 10.24 -14.94
CA LYS A 152 18.10 10.80 -14.87
C LYS A 152 18.39 11.83 -15.97
N THR A 153 17.75 11.70 -17.12
CA THR A 153 17.99 12.57 -18.28
C THR A 153 17.00 13.74 -18.36
N HIS A 154 15.89 13.68 -17.63
CA HIS A 154 14.87 14.72 -17.62
C HIS A 154 15.41 16.07 -17.11
N PRO A 155 15.29 17.16 -17.88
CA PRO A 155 15.91 18.45 -17.54
C PRO A 155 15.54 18.99 -16.16
N HIS A 156 14.27 18.86 -15.76
CA HIS A 156 13.78 19.40 -14.48
C HIS A 156 14.12 18.51 -13.28
N LEU A 157 14.56 17.26 -13.51
CA LEU A 157 15.01 16.35 -12.44
C LEU A 157 16.51 16.46 -12.16
N ARG A 158 17.30 17.14 -13.03
CA ARG A 158 18.76 17.26 -12.89
C ARG A 158 19.20 17.80 -11.53
N LYS A 159 18.43 18.72 -10.95
CA LYS A 159 18.73 19.35 -9.65
C LYS A 159 18.68 18.37 -8.47
N PHE A 160 18.06 17.20 -8.62
CA PHE A 160 17.94 16.20 -7.56
C PHE A 160 19.03 15.11 -7.61
N ASP A 161 19.93 15.18 -8.61
CA ASP A 161 21.01 14.23 -8.85
C ASP A 161 20.62 12.75 -8.66
N LEU A 162 19.57 12.32 -9.36
CA LEU A 162 19.11 10.92 -9.32
C LEU A 162 20.17 9.94 -9.86
N SER A 163 21.19 10.45 -10.57
CA SER A 163 22.35 9.66 -10.99
C SER A 163 23.22 9.29 -9.80
N GLU A 164 23.57 10.24 -8.94
CA GLU A 164 24.25 10.00 -7.67
C GLU A 164 23.39 9.21 -6.69
N ALA A 165 22.10 9.55 -6.55
CA ALA A 165 21.21 8.83 -5.63
C ALA A 165 21.14 7.33 -5.95
N ALA A 166 21.09 7.00 -7.25
CA ALA A 166 21.09 5.63 -7.73
C ALA A 166 22.42 4.88 -7.54
N THR A 167 23.46 5.47 -6.94
CA THR A 167 24.70 4.76 -6.55
C THR A 167 24.74 4.32 -5.10
N LYS A 168 23.85 4.83 -4.25
CA LYS A 168 23.84 4.58 -2.79
C LYS A 168 22.87 3.45 -2.44
N ALA A 169 22.97 2.93 -1.21
CA ALA A 169 21.98 1.98 -0.71
C ALA A 169 20.62 2.71 -0.49
N PRO A 170 19.47 2.01 -0.63
CA PRO A 170 18.14 2.64 -0.55
C PRO A 170 17.87 3.42 0.74
N LYS A 171 18.45 2.98 1.86
CA LYS A 171 18.23 3.56 3.20
C LYS A 171 19.27 4.61 3.58
N ASP A 172 20.32 4.79 2.79
CA ASP A 172 21.36 5.79 3.04
C ASP A 172 20.84 7.19 2.69
N ALA A 173 21.39 8.23 3.31
CA ALA A 173 21.00 9.60 3.03
C ALA A 173 21.18 9.93 1.53
N GLY A 174 20.08 10.31 0.88
CA GLY A 174 20.05 10.63 -0.55
C GLY A 174 20.19 9.41 -1.48
N GLY A 175 19.99 8.19 -0.99
CA GLY A 175 19.82 7.02 -1.84
C GLY A 175 18.52 7.03 -2.63
N LEU A 176 18.42 6.18 -3.65
CA LEU A 176 17.21 6.07 -4.47
C LEU A 176 16.35 4.88 -4.02
N ASN A 177 15.08 5.17 -3.74
CA ASN A 177 14.05 4.17 -3.48
C ASN A 177 12.64 4.74 -3.80
N ILE A 178 11.90 4.04 -4.65
CA ILE A 178 10.53 4.34 -5.05
C ILE A 178 9.58 3.42 -4.30
N GLU A 179 8.64 3.99 -3.54
CA GLU A 179 7.64 3.22 -2.79
C GLU A 179 6.23 3.81 -2.94
N GLY A 180 6.05 4.88 -3.74
CA GLY A 180 4.73 5.45 -4.00
C GLY A 180 4.30 5.30 -5.45
N LEU A 181 3.05 4.91 -5.68
CA LEU A 181 2.42 4.98 -6.99
C LEU A 181 0.93 5.28 -6.83
N ALA A 182 0.46 6.39 -7.41
CA ALA A 182 -0.96 6.73 -7.40
C ALA A 182 -1.48 7.03 -8.81
N SER A 183 -2.75 6.75 -9.06
CA SER A 183 -3.43 7.19 -10.28
C SER A 183 -3.78 8.68 -10.19
N MET A 184 -3.85 9.31 -11.37
CA MET A 184 -4.43 10.63 -11.57
C MET A 184 -5.84 10.47 -12.16
N PRO A 185 -6.74 11.46 -12.00
CA PRO A 185 -8.10 11.39 -12.55
C PRO A 185 -8.18 11.14 -14.05
N ASP A 186 -7.13 11.49 -14.79
CA ASP A 186 -7.04 11.32 -16.25
C ASP A 186 -6.27 10.07 -16.69
N GLY A 187 -5.97 9.16 -15.76
CA GLY A 187 -5.27 7.90 -16.04
C GLY A 187 -3.75 8.02 -16.15
N ARG A 188 -3.16 9.21 -15.96
CA ARG A 188 -1.72 9.36 -15.69
C ARG A 188 -1.38 8.84 -14.28
N LEU A 189 -0.08 8.73 -13.97
CA LEU A 189 0.36 8.26 -12.66
C LEU A 189 1.28 9.27 -11.97
N LEU A 190 1.32 9.24 -10.65
CA LEU A 190 2.31 9.90 -9.81
C LEU A 190 3.23 8.85 -9.18
N ILE A 191 4.53 9.03 -9.33
CA ILE A 191 5.56 8.16 -8.76
C ILE A 191 6.17 8.87 -7.55
N GLY A 192 6.03 8.28 -6.35
CA GLY A 192 6.52 8.82 -5.09
C GLY A 192 7.81 8.14 -4.63
N PHE A 193 8.75 8.95 -4.12
CA PHE A 193 10.04 8.47 -3.64
C PHE A 193 10.04 8.40 -2.11
N ARG A 194 10.43 7.25 -1.56
CA ARG A 194 10.88 7.18 -0.17
C ARG A 194 12.18 7.95 0.00
N ASN A 195 13.06 7.85 -0.99
CA ASN A 195 14.39 8.46 -0.98
C ASN A 195 14.78 8.73 -2.45
N PRO A 196 15.38 9.88 -2.81
CA PRO A 196 15.80 10.99 -1.97
C PRO A 196 14.64 11.84 -1.43
N VAL A 197 14.93 12.62 -0.39
CA VAL A 197 14.04 13.68 0.16
C VAL A 197 14.75 15.03 0.03
N PRO A 198 14.88 15.56 -1.21
CA PRO A 198 15.65 16.78 -1.48
C PRO A 198 15.02 17.99 -0.80
N ASP A 199 15.85 18.87 -0.24
CA ASP A 199 15.42 20.05 0.52
C ASP A 199 14.50 19.73 1.70
N SER A 200 14.57 18.49 2.22
CA SER A 200 13.62 17.96 3.22
C SER A 200 12.16 17.90 2.75
N LEU A 201 11.93 17.91 1.43
CA LEU A 201 10.63 17.74 0.80
C LEU A 201 10.57 16.39 0.07
N ALA A 202 9.43 15.70 0.17
CA ALA A 202 9.19 14.46 -0.55
C ALA A 202 9.14 14.73 -2.06
N LEU A 203 9.74 13.83 -2.85
CA LEU A 203 9.79 13.95 -4.31
C LEU A 203 8.70 13.10 -4.96
N ILE A 204 7.94 13.70 -5.87
CA ILE A 204 6.96 13.04 -6.74
C ILE A 204 7.28 13.36 -8.20
N VAL A 205 7.16 12.36 -9.08
CA VAL A 205 7.38 12.51 -10.52
C VAL A 205 6.15 12.00 -11.29
N PRO A 206 5.46 12.86 -12.07
CA PRO A 206 4.35 12.42 -12.92
C PRO A 206 4.85 11.55 -14.08
N LEU A 207 4.19 10.42 -14.32
CA LEU A 207 4.30 9.62 -15.55
C LEU A 207 3.10 9.89 -16.44
N LEU A 208 3.36 10.52 -17.58
CA LEU A 208 2.32 11.09 -18.45
C LEU A 208 1.72 10.10 -19.43
N ASN A 209 2.35 8.95 -19.65
CA ASN A 209 1.97 7.99 -20.70
C ASN A 209 2.06 6.51 -20.25
N PRO A 210 1.53 6.13 -19.07
CA PRO A 210 1.73 4.79 -18.50
C PRO A 210 1.27 3.66 -19.43
N ARG A 211 0.14 3.83 -20.14
CA ARG A 211 -0.38 2.86 -21.12
C ARG A 211 0.55 2.67 -22.32
N GLU A 212 1.16 3.74 -22.82
CA GLU A 212 2.11 3.64 -23.93
C GLU A 212 3.43 3.02 -23.48
N VAL A 213 3.87 3.32 -22.24
CA VAL A 213 5.08 2.73 -21.66
C VAL A 213 4.98 1.21 -21.58
N ILE A 214 3.86 0.68 -21.07
CA ILE A 214 3.66 -0.79 -21.07
C ILE A 214 3.48 -1.36 -22.47
N ALA A 215 3.16 -0.54 -23.48
CA ALA A 215 3.16 -0.93 -24.89
C ALA A 215 4.56 -0.85 -25.54
N GLY A 216 5.59 -0.40 -24.81
CA GLY A 216 6.97 -0.34 -25.26
C GLY A 216 7.47 1.04 -25.70
N ALA A 217 6.70 2.11 -25.46
CA ALA A 217 7.16 3.47 -25.68
C ALA A 217 8.08 3.96 -24.55
N GLU A 218 8.90 4.98 -24.82
CA GLU A 218 9.69 5.62 -23.77
C GLU A 218 8.81 6.38 -22.76
N PRO A 219 9.19 6.40 -21.46
CA PRO A 219 8.50 7.18 -20.45
C PRO A 219 8.56 8.68 -20.73
N ARG A 220 7.39 9.32 -20.75
CA ARG A 220 7.24 10.78 -20.75
C ARG A 220 6.94 11.23 -19.33
N LEU A 221 7.87 11.98 -18.75
CA LEU A 221 7.76 12.49 -17.38
C LEU A 221 7.24 13.93 -17.39
N GLY A 222 6.49 14.28 -16.34
CA GLY A 222 6.08 15.65 -16.09
C GLY A 222 7.07 16.41 -15.21
N ASP A 223 6.70 17.64 -14.87
CA ASP A 223 7.47 18.45 -13.92
C ASP A 223 7.46 17.79 -12.53
N PRO A 224 8.62 17.69 -11.86
CA PRO A 224 8.69 17.09 -10.54
C PRO A 224 8.03 17.99 -9.50
N ILE A 225 7.42 17.35 -8.52
CA ILE A 225 6.71 18.00 -7.43
C ILE A 225 7.46 17.71 -6.13
N GLN A 226 7.63 18.73 -5.31
CA GLN A 226 8.16 18.62 -3.95
C GLN A 226 7.04 18.94 -2.96
N VAL A 227 6.79 18.04 -2.00
CA VAL A 227 5.73 18.19 -0.99
C VAL A 227 6.33 18.14 0.41
N ASP A 228 5.96 19.08 1.27
CA ASP A 228 6.36 19.09 2.67
C ASP A 228 5.59 18.03 3.46
N LEU A 229 6.29 16.95 3.81
CA LEU A 229 5.84 15.90 4.73
C LEU A 229 6.64 15.92 6.05
N GLY A 230 7.31 17.03 6.36
CA GLY A 230 8.17 17.19 7.53
C GLY A 230 9.46 16.36 7.46
N GLY A 231 10.12 16.35 6.30
CA GLY A 231 11.36 15.59 6.07
C GLY A 231 11.16 14.09 5.84
N LEU A 232 9.93 13.63 5.69
CA LEU A 232 9.60 12.24 5.39
C LEU A 232 9.54 12.00 3.87
N GLY A 233 9.95 10.80 3.46
CA GLY A 233 9.71 10.30 2.12
C GLY A 233 8.36 9.58 2.01
N ILE A 234 7.97 9.24 0.79
CA ILE A 234 6.70 8.57 0.50
C ILE A 234 6.87 7.05 0.60
N ARG A 235 5.96 6.40 1.32
CA ARG A 235 5.87 4.94 1.50
C ARG A 235 4.72 4.31 0.74
N ASP A 236 3.66 5.08 0.50
CA ASP A 236 2.58 4.76 -0.44
C ASP A 236 1.72 6.01 -0.68
N MET A 237 0.94 5.99 -1.76
CA MET A 237 -0.01 7.04 -2.09
C MET A 237 -1.26 6.49 -2.75
N VAL A 238 -2.43 7.00 -2.37
CA VAL A 238 -3.70 6.68 -3.03
C VAL A 238 -4.52 7.92 -3.30
N TRP A 239 -5.19 7.96 -4.46
CA TRP A 239 -6.03 9.07 -4.86
C TRP A 239 -7.50 8.86 -4.47
N THR A 240 -8.15 9.94 -4.09
CA THR A 240 -9.60 10.06 -3.87
C THR A 240 -10.07 11.41 -4.42
N ASP A 241 -11.37 11.63 -4.48
CA ASP A 241 -11.98 12.94 -4.76
C ASP A 241 -11.64 14.02 -3.71
N ALA A 242 -11.16 13.66 -2.51
CA ALA A 242 -10.65 14.61 -1.52
C ALA A 242 -9.18 15.02 -1.76
N GLY A 243 -8.46 14.30 -2.62
CA GLY A 243 -7.03 14.45 -2.83
C GLY A 243 -6.27 13.13 -2.65
N TYR A 244 -4.97 13.24 -2.46
CA TYR A 244 -4.03 12.13 -2.27
C TYR A 244 -3.78 11.88 -0.79
N PHE A 245 -4.08 10.67 -0.33
CA PHE A 245 -3.60 10.20 0.96
C PHE A 245 -2.21 9.60 0.80
N ILE A 246 -1.29 9.98 1.68
CA ILE A 246 0.12 9.61 1.59
C ILE A 246 0.55 9.00 2.93
N ILE A 247 1.18 7.83 2.89
CA ILE A 247 1.97 7.36 4.03
C ILE A 247 3.36 7.98 3.87
N GLY A 248 3.73 8.86 4.79
CA GLY A 248 5.08 9.41 4.92
C GLY A 248 5.88 8.60 5.93
N GLY A 249 7.14 8.30 5.63
CA GLY A 249 8.03 7.57 6.53
C GLY A 249 9.50 8.00 6.38
N PRO A 250 10.35 7.70 7.37
CA PRO A 250 11.75 8.05 7.30
C PRO A 250 12.46 7.23 6.20
N THR A 251 13.52 7.81 5.61
CA THR A 251 14.34 7.14 4.58
C THR A 251 15.03 5.89 5.14
N GLY A 252 15.45 5.92 6.40
CA GLY A 252 16.03 4.79 7.14
C GLY A 252 15.74 4.90 8.64
N GLY A 253 16.17 3.90 9.41
CA GLY A 253 15.98 3.86 10.87
C GLY A 253 14.64 3.28 11.30
N LYS A 254 14.15 3.71 12.48
CA LYS A 254 12.96 3.14 13.11
C LYS A 254 11.68 3.54 12.36
N PRO A 255 10.73 2.61 12.16
CA PRO A 255 9.39 2.91 11.66
C PRO A 255 8.72 4.06 12.41
N GLN A 256 8.30 5.09 11.66
CA GLN A 256 7.51 6.21 12.19
C GLN A 256 6.58 6.74 11.09
N GLY A 257 5.79 5.83 10.52
CA GLY A 257 4.81 6.15 9.49
C GLY A 257 3.80 7.19 9.98
N LYS A 258 3.50 8.17 9.14
CA LYS A 258 2.46 9.18 9.35
C LYS A 258 1.59 9.24 8.11
N VAL A 259 0.31 9.58 8.28
CA VAL A 259 -0.59 9.77 7.15
C VAL A 259 -0.81 11.26 6.90
N PHE A 260 -0.80 11.65 5.64
CA PHE A 260 -1.04 13.01 5.17
C PHE A 260 -2.14 13.03 4.12
N LEU A 261 -2.85 14.15 4.01
CA LEU A 261 -3.74 14.47 2.91
C LEU A 261 -3.13 15.64 2.11
N TRP A 262 -2.90 15.40 0.83
CA TRP A 262 -2.36 16.35 -0.13
C TRP A 262 -3.38 16.64 -1.23
N ASP A 263 -3.54 17.90 -1.63
CA ASP A 263 -4.53 18.31 -2.63
C ASP A 263 -4.13 18.00 -4.09
N GLY A 264 -2.90 17.51 -4.31
CA GLY A 264 -2.36 17.23 -5.64
C GLY A 264 -1.67 18.40 -6.31
N VAL A 265 -1.61 19.58 -5.68
CA VAL A 265 -1.13 20.83 -6.29
C VAL A 265 -0.20 21.61 -5.36
N SER A 266 -0.56 21.76 -4.09
CA SER A 266 0.17 22.54 -3.10
C SER A 266 1.53 21.93 -2.76
N SER A 267 2.47 22.75 -2.28
CA SER A 267 3.76 22.27 -1.79
C SER A 267 3.72 21.72 -0.37
N THR A 268 2.53 21.63 0.24
CA THR A 268 2.32 21.19 1.63
C THR A 268 1.18 20.18 1.70
N ALA A 269 1.23 19.29 2.70
CA ALA A 269 0.16 18.33 2.99
C ALA A 269 -0.30 18.43 4.45
N LYS A 270 -1.59 18.18 4.71
CA LYS A 270 -2.17 18.16 6.07
C LYS A 270 -1.86 16.80 6.71
N GLN A 271 -1.05 16.79 7.77
CA GLN A 271 -0.85 15.57 8.57
C GLN A 271 -2.16 15.19 9.31
N LEU A 272 -2.58 13.94 9.21
CA LEU A 272 -3.76 13.42 9.92
C LEU A 272 -3.38 12.91 11.31
N ALA A 273 -4.23 13.16 12.31
CA ALA A 273 -3.93 12.87 13.72
C ALA A 273 -4.11 11.38 14.11
N ARG A 274 -4.81 10.61 13.28
CA ARG A 274 -5.60 9.44 13.73
C ARG A 274 -4.93 8.07 13.59
N VAL A 275 -3.72 7.97 13.05
CA VAL A 275 -2.95 6.72 13.07
C VAL A 275 -2.04 6.66 14.30
N ARG A 276 -2.63 6.83 15.50
CA ARG A 276 -1.92 6.74 16.78
C ARG A 276 -2.30 5.47 17.52
N GLY A 277 -1.30 4.79 18.10
CA GLY A 277 -1.50 3.80 19.16
C GLY A 277 -1.20 2.35 18.79
N GLN A 278 -0.71 2.07 17.59
CA GLN A 278 -0.57 0.71 17.08
C GLN A 278 0.91 0.37 16.86
N GLN A 279 1.37 -0.79 17.31
CA GLN A 279 2.68 -1.34 16.91
C GLN A 279 2.62 -1.77 15.43
N PHE A 280 2.34 -0.83 14.54
CA PHE A 280 1.89 -1.05 13.19
C PHE A 280 2.65 -0.07 12.29
N ASN A 281 3.46 -0.61 11.38
CA ASN A 281 4.22 0.15 10.40
C ASN A 281 3.44 0.11 9.08
N PRO A 282 2.56 1.09 8.79
CA PRO A 282 1.79 1.06 7.55
C PRO A 282 2.73 1.23 6.36
N GLU A 283 2.58 0.36 5.36
CA GLU A 283 3.35 0.40 4.11
C GLU A 283 2.48 0.48 2.86
N ALA A 284 1.21 0.07 2.92
CA ALA A 284 0.29 0.21 1.79
C ALA A 284 -1.12 0.59 2.24
N PHE A 285 -1.83 1.32 1.39
CA PHE A 285 -3.27 1.55 1.45
C PHE A 285 -4.02 0.60 0.52
N VAL A 286 -5.24 0.25 0.91
CA VAL A 286 -6.24 -0.31 0.01
C VAL A 286 -7.53 0.49 0.16
N LEU A 287 -7.91 1.20 -0.90
CA LEU A 287 -9.19 1.90 -0.98
C LEU A 287 -10.23 1.03 -1.67
N PHE A 288 -11.27 0.66 -0.94
CA PHE A 288 -12.39 -0.09 -1.47
C PHE A 288 -13.51 0.86 -1.87
N ASP A 289 -14.07 0.67 -3.06
CA ASP A 289 -15.29 1.36 -3.48
C ASP A 289 -16.44 0.94 -2.57
N SER A 290 -16.81 1.79 -1.61
CA SER A 290 -17.88 1.51 -0.66
C SER A 290 -18.78 2.73 -0.46
N PRO A 291 -20.10 2.54 -0.38
CA PRO A 291 -21.01 3.62 -0.04
C PRO A 291 -20.80 4.02 1.43
N GLY A 292 -20.51 5.30 1.69
CA GLY A 292 -20.33 5.84 3.04
C GLY A 292 -19.02 6.61 3.21
N PRO A 293 -18.55 6.81 4.47
CA PRO A 293 -17.29 7.50 4.73
C PRO A 293 -16.11 6.71 4.13
N ARG A 294 -15.13 7.43 3.60
CA ARG A 294 -13.91 6.85 3.02
C ARG A 294 -13.15 6.10 4.09
N LYS A 295 -12.94 4.81 3.84
CA LYS A 295 -12.11 3.94 4.67
C LYS A 295 -11.01 3.34 3.81
N ALA A 296 -9.81 3.30 4.37
CA ALA A 296 -8.73 2.52 3.81
C ALA A 296 -8.41 1.35 4.73
N LEU A 297 -8.03 0.23 4.13
CA LEU A 297 -7.31 -0.80 4.84
C LEU A 297 -5.82 -0.49 4.72
N LEU A 298 -5.16 -0.19 5.84
CA LEU A 298 -3.71 -0.11 5.89
C LEU A 298 -3.13 -1.51 6.03
N LEU A 299 -2.05 -1.79 5.31
CA LEU A 299 -1.28 -3.03 5.41
C LEU A 299 0.08 -2.73 6.03
N SER A 300 0.66 -3.67 6.78
CA SER A 300 1.97 -3.49 7.42
C SER A 300 3.11 -4.29 6.81
N ASP A 301 4.32 -3.75 6.92
CA ASP A 301 5.58 -4.53 6.96
C ASP A 301 5.68 -5.21 8.32
N ASP A 302 5.62 -6.54 8.28
CA ASP A 302 5.77 -7.42 9.41
C ASP A 302 6.96 -8.39 9.25
N GLY A 303 7.88 -8.13 8.32
CA GLY A 303 9.04 -8.98 8.04
C GLY A 303 9.90 -9.22 9.28
N THR A 304 10.02 -8.22 10.14
CA THR A 304 10.72 -8.33 11.44
C THR A 304 9.81 -8.65 12.62
N HIS A 305 8.49 -8.67 12.43
CA HIS A 305 7.53 -9.08 13.45
C HIS A 305 7.77 -10.54 13.83
N ARG A 306 7.74 -10.83 15.13
CA ARG A 306 8.04 -12.18 15.64
C ARG A 306 6.78 -13.02 15.80
N ILE A 307 6.75 -14.16 15.13
CA ILE A 307 5.71 -15.18 15.20
C ILE A 307 6.32 -16.38 15.91
N ASP A 308 5.79 -16.71 17.09
CA ASP A 308 6.34 -17.75 17.97
C ASP A 308 7.85 -17.56 18.24
N GLY A 309 8.27 -16.30 18.38
CA GLY A 309 9.67 -15.93 18.63
C GLY A 309 10.57 -15.88 17.39
N CYS A 310 10.10 -16.24 16.20
CA CYS A 310 10.86 -16.18 14.94
C CYS A 310 10.43 -14.96 14.10
N PRO A 311 11.35 -14.13 13.58
CA PRO A 311 11.00 -13.08 12.62
C PRO A 311 10.24 -13.66 11.42
N CYS A 312 9.16 -13.00 10.99
CA CYS A 312 8.28 -13.52 9.96
C CYS A 312 9.03 -13.94 8.70
N LYS A 313 9.96 -13.10 8.21
CA LYS A 313 10.75 -13.37 7.00
C LYS A 313 11.69 -14.59 7.12
N GLU A 314 12.03 -14.97 8.34
CA GLU A 314 12.88 -16.14 8.63
C GLU A 314 12.06 -17.44 8.72
N LEU A 315 10.73 -17.36 8.71
CA LEU A 315 9.88 -18.55 8.66
C LEU A 315 10.03 -19.28 7.33
N ARG A 316 10.34 -20.57 7.43
CA ARG A 316 10.45 -21.48 6.28
C ARG A 316 9.11 -21.87 5.68
N ASP A 317 8.09 -21.97 6.53
CA ASP A 317 6.73 -22.26 6.10
C ASP A 317 6.04 -20.95 5.68
N GLU A 318 5.87 -20.78 4.36
CA GLU A 318 5.20 -19.60 3.80
C GLU A 318 3.76 -19.45 4.32
N GLY A 319 3.06 -20.53 4.67
CA GLY A 319 1.70 -20.49 5.20
C GLY A 319 1.61 -19.88 6.60
N ARG A 320 2.73 -19.82 7.33
CA ARG A 320 2.84 -19.18 8.64
C ARG A 320 3.32 -17.73 8.57
N ARG A 321 3.83 -17.29 7.42
CA ARG A 321 4.16 -15.87 7.19
C ARG A 321 2.88 -15.08 7.22
N GLN A 322 2.86 -13.97 7.94
CA GLN A 322 1.67 -13.15 8.09
C GLN A 322 1.99 -11.67 8.07
N PHE A 323 1.04 -10.88 7.59
CA PHE A 323 1.02 -9.44 7.73
C PHE A 323 -0.29 -9.00 8.37
N ARG A 324 -0.25 -7.92 9.11
CA ARG A 324 -1.42 -7.30 9.75
C ARG A 324 -2.01 -6.22 8.84
N ALA A 325 -3.29 -5.99 9.04
CA ALA A 325 -4.00 -4.89 8.38
C ALA A 325 -4.98 -4.21 9.34
N ALA A 326 -5.16 -2.90 9.19
CA ALA A 326 -6.04 -2.11 10.06
C ALA A 326 -6.93 -1.18 9.22
N TRP A 327 -8.22 -1.13 9.55
CA TRP A 327 -9.12 -0.16 8.95
C TRP A 327 -8.89 1.22 9.55
N VAL A 328 -8.75 2.23 8.69
CA VAL A 328 -8.68 3.63 9.09
C VAL A 328 -9.77 4.44 8.40
N ASP A 329 -10.39 5.33 9.15
CA ASP A 329 -11.32 6.32 8.61
C ASP A 329 -10.49 7.48 8.04
N LEU A 330 -10.68 7.79 6.76
CA LEU A 330 -9.94 8.83 6.05
C LEU A 330 -10.62 10.21 6.13
N ASP A 331 -11.93 10.23 6.40
CA ASP A 331 -12.72 11.45 6.51
C ASP A 331 -12.73 12.07 7.92
N GLY A 332 -12.10 11.41 8.90
CA GLY A 332 -12.08 11.85 10.29
C GLY A 332 -10.95 12.83 10.58
N GLU A 333 -11.28 14.06 10.98
CA GLU A 333 -10.33 14.99 11.61
C GLU A 333 -9.66 14.40 12.87
#